data_AF-A0A1Q3K918-F1
#
_entry.id   AF-A0A1Q3K918-F1
#
_cell.length_a   1.000
_cell.length_b   1.000
_cell.length_c   1.000
_cell.angle_alpha   90.00
_cell.angle_beta   90.00
_cell.angle_gamma   90.00
#
_symmetry.space_group_name_H-M   'P 1'
#
loop_
_entity.id
_entity.type
_entity.pdbx_description
1 polymer ?
#
loop_
_entity_poly.entity_id
_entity_poly.type
_entity_poly.pdbx_seq_one_letter_code
_entity_poly.pdbx_strand_id
1 'polypeptide(L)'
;MLLMPRHFSASRRFPQLSWAWPNGSRQLLVMAAGHADETRAAEALIEWLSTTDIDSCHFPEQRLLVRIASRFPETRLKVAERARLNGIVRLLWTRSRLTLDNAAPALKALREAGVELLVLKGMALTALNMQNLKGRIAHDVDILVRPSDVATALSTMDRSGWRSARGESGLFLMKRGAAFRSLNFLKAPFGDIDLHTRAYHTAKPDSAPETGLWARSARAELLGIDVLVPSATDRLVIAIAHGALDAHRHSDWLIDCAQIAGEGEVDWPLVVSLATELGIPAEVTLALTYVREVLGYPIPESILAQLWSAARSMPADYYKALMLGYPRARHSMVSSVGRRIFKARHQAQVKAANGSVGSAADPRIEMRRVGRPAGLPDSPPALRHRVSIAPGAQRCAIVIAMEGAGPARRYVFEVNTHDRHLAQLTYRDLFGRGELFLGAEIGLPGDVAVDHIWIEARQSGILVPGHSADEQAKFGPRPFRLLAS
;
A
#
# COMPACT_ATOMS: atom_id res chain seq x y z
N MET A 1 -21.92 27.31 -27.89
CA MET A 1 -21.87 25.84 -27.66
C MET A 1 -20.53 25.34 -28.19
N LEU A 2 -19.47 25.43 -27.38
CA LEU A 2 -18.13 24.96 -27.76
C LEU A 2 -18.14 23.43 -27.79
N LEU A 3 -17.97 22.86 -28.98
CA LEU A 3 -17.84 21.42 -29.20
C LEU A 3 -16.73 20.85 -28.30
N MET A 4 -17.05 19.81 -27.52
CA MET A 4 -16.04 19.07 -26.75
C MET A 4 -14.92 18.62 -27.69
N PRO A 5 -13.64 18.74 -27.28
CA PRO A 5 -12.54 18.12 -28.01
C PRO A 5 -12.87 16.64 -28.23
N ARG A 6 -12.73 16.14 -29.47
CA ARG A 6 -12.95 14.71 -29.84
C ARG A 6 -12.14 13.69 -29.00
N HIS A 7 -11.27 14.16 -28.12
CA HIS A 7 -10.39 13.39 -27.25
C HIS A 7 -11.04 12.86 -25.97
N PHE A 8 -12.20 13.40 -25.54
CA PHE A 8 -12.97 12.85 -24.40
C PHE A 8 -14.04 11.85 -24.84
N SER A 9 -13.99 11.42 -26.10
CA SER A 9 -14.95 10.45 -26.64
C SER A 9 -14.96 9.16 -25.82
N ALA A 10 -16.18 8.67 -25.54
CA ALA A 10 -16.41 7.33 -25.01
C ALA A 10 -15.98 6.20 -25.98
N SER A 11 -15.36 6.53 -27.12
CA SER A 11 -14.73 5.53 -27.98
C SER A 11 -13.58 4.88 -27.22
N ARG A 12 -13.82 3.74 -26.56
CA ARG A 12 -12.85 2.97 -25.76
C ARG A 12 -11.74 2.34 -26.62
N ARG A 13 -11.05 3.16 -27.40
CA ARG A 13 -10.04 2.81 -28.39
C ARG A 13 -8.68 3.21 -27.88
N PHE A 14 -7.70 2.32 -27.97
CA PHE A 14 -6.31 2.68 -27.74
C PHE A 14 -5.83 3.68 -28.81
N PRO A 15 -5.09 4.75 -28.45
CA PRO A 15 -4.52 5.07 -27.14
C PRO A 15 -5.30 6.15 -26.35
N GLN A 16 -6.63 6.22 -26.43
CA GLN A 16 -7.41 7.16 -25.61
C GLN A 16 -7.48 6.70 -24.15
N LEU A 17 -7.48 7.62 -23.18
CA LEU A 17 -7.57 7.29 -21.75
C LEU A 17 -8.83 6.50 -21.38
N SER A 18 -9.93 6.71 -22.10
CA SER A 18 -11.18 5.94 -21.95
C SER A 18 -11.02 4.45 -22.24
N TRP A 19 -9.95 4.03 -22.94
CA TRP A 19 -9.58 2.62 -23.11
C TRP A 19 -9.35 1.93 -21.76
N ALA A 20 -8.80 2.64 -20.78
CA ALA A 20 -8.48 2.14 -19.45
C ALA A 20 -9.62 2.24 -18.44
N TRP A 21 -10.77 2.82 -18.81
CA TRP A 21 -11.92 2.90 -17.92
C TRP A 21 -12.51 1.53 -17.56
N PRO A 22 -13.12 1.39 -16.36
CA PRO A 22 -14.00 0.26 -16.05
C PRO A 22 -15.05 0.04 -17.14
N ASN A 23 -15.42 -1.23 -17.35
CA ASN A 23 -16.41 -1.65 -18.35
C ASN A 23 -17.16 -2.92 -17.89
N GLY A 24 -18.25 -3.24 -18.59
CA GLY A 24 -19.09 -4.41 -18.29
C GLY A 24 -19.56 -4.45 -16.84
N SER A 25 -19.55 -5.64 -16.25
CA SER A 25 -19.97 -5.90 -14.86
C SER A 25 -19.35 -4.93 -13.84
N ARG A 26 -18.05 -4.61 -13.95
CA ARG A 26 -17.41 -3.67 -13.01
C ARG A 26 -17.90 -2.23 -13.16
N GLN A 27 -18.17 -1.78 -14.38
CA GLN A 27 -18.74 -0.43 -14.58
C GLN A 27 -20.14 -0.33 -13.97
N LEU A 28 -20.98 -1.36 -14.13
CA LEU A 28 -22.32 -1.35 -13.55
C LEU A 28 -22.25 -1.22 -12.02
N LEU A 29 -21.35 -1.95 -11.35
CA LEU A 29 -21.14 -1.78 -9.90
C LEU A 29 -20.65 -0.38 -9.51
N VAL A 30 -19.73 0.19 -10.28
CA VAL A 30 -19.22 1.55 -10.01
C VAL A 30 -20.32 2.59 -10.20
N MET A 31 -21.14 2.47 -11.26
CA MET A 31 -22.31 3.32 -11.49
C MET A 31 -23.35 3.15 -10.38
N ALA A 32 -23.71 1.92 -10.02
CA ALA A 32 -24.65 1.63 -8.94
C ALA A 32 -24.21 2.23 -7.61
N ALA A 33 -22.91 2.19 -7.33
CA ALA A 33 -22.38 2.70 -6.08
C ALA A 33 -22.23 4.23 -6.06
N GLY A 34 -21.97 4.85 -7.22
CA GLY A 34 -21.41 6.21 -7.28
C GLY A 34 -22.13 7.22 -8.16
N HIS A 35 -23.00 6.82 -9.09
CA HIS A 35 -23.58 7.76 -10.07
C HIS A 35 -24.36 8.90 -9.40
N ALA A 36 -24.28 10.11 -9.96
CA ALA A 36 -24.93 11.32 -9.43
C ALA A 36 -26.46 11.22 -9.55
N ASP A 37 -26.97 10.83 -10.73
CA ASP A 37 -28.37 10.45 -10.90
C ASP A 37 -28.62 9.09 -10.24
N GLU A 38 -29.54 9.08 -9.29
CA GLU A 38 -29.88 7.90 -8.53
C GLU A 38 -30.70 6.87 -9.32
N THR A 39 -31.52 7.31 -10.27
CA THR A 39 -32.28 6.42 -11.14
C THR A 39 -31.32 5.57 -11.96
N ARG A 40 -30.31 6.21 -12.56
CA ARG A 40 -29.22 5.54 -13.28
C ARG A 40 -28.42 4.59 -12.39
N ALA A 41 -28.17 4.95 -11.14
CA ALA A 41 -27.52 4.06 -10.18
C ALA A 41 -28.38 2.82 -9.87
N ALA A 42 -29.69 2.99 -9.68
CA ALA A 42 -30.60 1.88 -9.43
C ALA A 42 -30.73 0.94 -10.64
N GLU A 43 -30.87 1.50 -11.85
CA GLU A 43 -30.88 0.75 -13.12
C GLU A 43 -29.61 -0.10 -13.26
N ALA A 44 -28.44 0.49 -13.02
CA ALA A 44 -27.16 -0.22 -13.10
C ALA A 44 -27.06 -1.37 -12.09
N LEU A 45 -27.63 -1.23 -10.89
CA LEU A 45 -27.68 -2.31 -9.91
C LEU A 45 -28.58 -3.46 -10.40
N ILE A 46 -29.76 -3.14 -10.91
CA ILE A 46 -30.72 -4.14 -11.42
C ILE A 46 -30.11 -4.91 -12.59
N GLU A 47 -29.47 -4.22 -13.53
CA GLU A 47 -28.78 -4.83 -14.66
C GLU A 47 -27.60 -5.71 -14.22
N TRP A 48 -26.86 -5.28 -13.21
CA TRP A 48 -25.75 -6.07 -12.69
C TRP A 48 -26.24 -7.36 -12.03
N LEU A 49 -27.30 -7.28 -11.22
CA LEU A 49 -27.90 -8.44 -10.54
C LEU A 49 -28.52 -9.45 -11.52
N SER A 50 -29.05 -8.99 -12.65
CA SER A 50 -29.61 -9.90 -13.66
C SER A 50 -28.56 -10.68 -14.46
N THR A 51 -27.29 -10.27 -14.38
CA THR A 51 -26.19 -10.84 -15.18
C THR A 51 -25.06 -11.43 -14.35
N THR A 52 -25.06 -11.22 -13.03
CA THR A 52 -23.97 -11.64 -12.13
C THR A 52 -24.54 -12.28 -10.86
N ASP A 53 -24.09 -13.50 -10.57
CA ASP A 53 -24.36 -14.15 -9.29
C ASP A 53 -23.53 -13.50 -8.17
N ILE A 54 -24.19 -12.98 -7.13
CA ILE A 54 -23.52 -12.38 -5.96
C ILE A 54 -22.55 -13.38 -5.30
N ASP A 55 -22.83 -14.68 -5.37
CA ASP A 55 -22.02 -15.70 -4.71
C ASP A 55 -20.67 -15.90 -5.39
N SER A 56 -20.57 -15.51 -6.66
CA SER A 56 -19.32 -15.48 -7.41
C SER A 56 -18.46 -14.24 -7.12
N CYS A 57 -18.97 -13.28 -6.35
CA CYS A 57 -18.26 -12.01 -6.12
C CYS A 57 -17.05 -12.18 -5.22
N HIS A 58 -15.93 -11.65 -5.70
CA HIS A 58 -14.73 -11.55 -4.91
C HIS A 58 -14.70 -10.24 -4.13
N PHE A 59 -13.67 -10.13 -3.30
CA PHE A 59 -13.48 -9.03 -2.38
C PHE A 59 -13.56 -7.62 -3.02
N PRO A 60 -13.02 -7.34 -4.23
CA PRO A 60 -13.19 -6.04 -4.88
C PRO A 60 -14.63 -5.65 -5.19
N GLU A 61 -15.46 -6.60 -5.64
CA GLU A 61 -16.89 -6.38 -5.91
C GLU A 61 -17.65 -6.17 -4.60
N GLN A 62 -17.35 -7.00 -3.58
CA GLN A 62 -17.97 -6.91 -2.26
C GLN A 62 -17.80 -5.53 -1.62
N ARG A 63 -16.64 -4.87 -1.80
CA ARG A 63 -16.42 -3.47 -1.36
C ARG A 63 -17.44 -2.50 -1.93
N LEU A 64 -17.76 -2.63 -3.23
CA LEU A 64 -18.75 -1.79 -3.90
C LEU A 64 -20.17 -2.14 -3.44
N LEU A 65 -20.48 -3.43 -3.27
CA LEU A 65 -21.77 -3.91 -2.80
C LEU A 65 -22.13 -3.37 -1.40
N VAL A 66 -21.15 -3.22 -0.50
CA VAL A 66 -21.39 -2.63 0.83
C VAL A 66 -21.86 -1.18 0.73
N ARG A 67 -21.27 -0.40 -0.18
CA ARG A 67 -21.68 0.97 -0.46
C ARG A 67 -23.06 1.03 -1.11
N ILE A 68 -23.30 0.18 -2.10
CA ILE A 68 -24.58 0.06 -2.81
C ILE A 68 -25.71 -0.28 -1.82
N ALA A 69 -25.48 -1.25 -0.94
CA ALA A 69 -26.49 -1.67 0.04
C ALA A 69 -26.84 -0.56 1.04
N SER A 70 -25.87 0.29 1.39
CA SER A 70 -26.11 1.46 2.25
C SER A 70 -26.85 2.58 1.51
N ARG A 71 -26.54 2.77 0.21
CA ARG A 71 -27.22 3.73 -0.66
C ARG A 71 -28.66 3.35 -0.96
N PHE A 72 -28.91 2.07 -1.19
CA PHE A 72 -30.21 1.50 -1.54
C PHE A 72 -30.71 0.57 -0.43
N PRO A 73 -31.27 1.12 0.68
CA PRO A 73 -31.98 0.31 1.65
C PRO A 73 -33.23 -0.34 1.04
N GLU A 74 -33.78 -1.36 1.69
CA GLU A 74 -34.95 -2.10 1.19
C GLU A 74 -36.18 -1.22 0.96
N THR A 75 -36.34 -0.17 1.76
CA THR A 75 -37.39 0.84 1.59
C THR A 75 -37.27 1.66 0.32
N ARG A 76 -36.08 1.70 -0.28
CA ARG A 76 -35.76 2.52 -1.47
C ARG A 76 -35.69 1.69 -2.74
N LEU A 77 -35.16 0.46 -2.66
CA LEU A 77 -35.08 -0.45 -3.80
C LEU A 77 -35.20 -1.90 -3.32
N LYS A 78 -36.22 -2.60 -3.82
CA LYS A 78 -36.44 -4.02 -3.54
C LYS A 78 -35.70 -4.86 -4.57
N VAL A 79 -34.86 -5.79 -4.11
CA VAL A 79 -34.10 -6.74 -4.93
C VAL A 79 -34.19 -8.12 -4.29
N ALA A 80 -34.19 -9.18 -5.09
CA ALA A 80 -34.32 -10.55 -4.59
C ALA A 80 -33.13 -10.94 -3.68
N GLU A 81 -31.96 -10.37 -3.95
CA GLU A 81 -30.69 -10.66 -3.29
C GLU A 81 -30.49 -9.89 -1.97
N ARG A 82 -31.53 -9.20 -1.47
CA ARG A 82 -31.45 -8.33 -0.29
C ARG A 82 -30.84 -9.02 0.93
N ALA A 83 -31.25 -10.26 1.21
CA ALA A 83 -30.72 -11.03 2.32
C ALA A 83 -29.21 -11.27 2.19
N ARG A 84 -28.72 -11.52 0.96
CA ARG A 84 -27.31 -11.75 0.67
C ARG A 84 -26.48 -10.48 0.80
N LEU A 85 -26.96 -9.36 0.24
CA LEU A 85 -26.35 -8.05 0.41
C LEU A 85 -26.21 -7.68 1.89
N ASN A 86 -27.28 -7.89 2.67
CA ASN A 86 -27.25 -7.63 4.11
C ASN A 86 -26.23 -8.51 4.85
N GLY A 87 -26.06 -9.77 4.44
CA GLY A 87 -25.02 -10.66 4.97
C GLY A 87 -23.61 -10.15 4.69
N ILE A 88 -23.33 -9.73 3.45
CA ILE A 88 -22.05 -9.14 3.03
C ILE A 88 -21.76 -7.87 3.85
N VAL A 89 -22.74 -6.97 3.96
CA VAL A 89 -22.62 -5.75 4.77
C VAL A 89 -22.29 -6.08 6.22
N ARG A 90 -23.03 -7.00 6.86
CA ARG A 90 -22.77 -7.40 8.25
C ARG A 90 -21.36 -7.94 8.43
N LEU A 91 -20.91 -8.84 7.56
CA LEU A 91 -19.56 -9.41 7.62
C LEU A 91 -18.48 -8.33 7.55
N LEU A 92 -18.58 -7.46 6.55
CA LEU A 92 -17.53 -6.49 6.23
C LEU A 92 -17.54 -5.28 7.17
N TRP A 93 -18.72 -4.84 7.60
CA TRP A 93 -18.86 -3.84 8.65
C TRP A 93 -18.28 -4.35 9.98
N THR A 94 -18.58 -5.60 10.37
CA THR A 94 -18.02 -6.22 11.58
C THR A 94 -16.49 -6.26 11.52
N ARG A 95 -15.91 -6.69 10.39
CA ARG A 95 -14.44 -6.67 10.20
C ARG A 95 -13.87 -5.27 10.32
N SER A 96 -14.50 -4.28 9.70
CA SER A 96 -14.07 -2.88 9.78
C SER A 96 -14.08 -2.36 11.21
N ARG A 97 -15.14 -2.68 11.95
CA ARG A 97 -15.27 -2.27 13.35
C ARG A 97 -14.18 -2.91 14.21
N LEU A 98 -13.92 -4.20 14.04
CA LEU A 98 -12.84 -4.90 14.72
C LEU A 98 -11.47 -4.29 14.40
N THR A 99 -11.18 -4.00 13.12
CA THR A 99 -9.92 -3.34 12.73
C THR A 99 -9.76 -2.00 13.43
N LEU A 100 -10.79 -1.15 13.40
CA LEU A 100 -10.76 0.18 13.99
C LEU A 100 -10.62 0.14 15.52
N ASP A 101 -11.39 -0.72 16.19
CA ASP A 101 -11.32 -0.87 17.65
C ASP A 101 -9.95 -1.41 18.10
N ASN A 102 -9.30 -2.26 17.29
CA ASN A 102 -7.94 -2.74 17.57
C ASN A 102 -6.84 -1.72 17.24
N ALA A 103 -7.06 -0.84 16.25
CA ALA A 103 -6.13 0.23 15.89
C ALA A 103 -6.17 1.42 16.86
N ALA A 104 -7.35 1.75 17.41
CA ALA A 104 -7.56 2.94 18.24
C ALA A 104 -6.56 3.08 19.41
N PRO A 105 -6.23 2.04 20.20
CA PRO A 105 -5.25 2.16 21.27
C PRO A 105 -3.86 2.58 20.78
N ALA A 106 -3.46 2.12 19.59
CA ALA A 106 -2.17 2.45 19.00
C ALA A 106 -2.13 3.90 18.51
N LEU A 107 -3.20 4.34 17.85
CA LEU A 107 -3.37 5.73 17.42
C LEU A 107 -3.35 6.69 18.62
N LYS A 108 -4.03 6.31 19.72
CA LYS A 108 -4.02 7.07 20.97
C LYS A 108 -2.62 7.15 21.56
N ALA A 109 -1.92 6.01 21.66
CA ALA A 109 -0.55 5.98 22.17
C ALA A 109 0.42 6.85 21.33
N LEU A 110 0.25 6.87 20.01
CA LEU A 110 1.02 7.75 19.13
C LEU A 110 0.76 9.23 19.42
N ARG A 111 -0.51 9.63 19.57
CA ARG A 111 -0.87 11.01 19.93
C ARG A 111 -0.34 11.41 21.31
N GLU A 112 -0.46 10.54 22.31
CA GLU A 112 0.08 10.76 23.66
C GLU A 112 1.61 10.86 23.67
N ALA A 113 2.30 10.18 22.74
CA ALA A 113 3.73 10.33 22.52
C ALA A 113 4.11 11.59 21.72
N GLY A 114 3.16 12.48 21.43
CA GLY A 114 3.39 13.74 20.72
C GLY A 114 3.48 13.62 19.19
N VAL A 115 3.19 12.45 18.61
CA VAL A 115 3.25 12.23 17.16
C VAL A 115 2.02 12.85 16.50
N GLU A 116 2.22 13.75 15.54
CA GLU A 116 1.11 14.29 14.73
C GLU A 116 0.64 13.26 13.70
N LEU A 117 -0.67 12.96 13.71
CA LEU A 117 -1.26 11.94 12.85
C LEU A 117 -2.10 12.60 11.76
N LEU A 118 -1.69 12.47 10.51
CA LEU A 118 -2.51 12.83 9.37
C LEU A 118 -3.12 11.56 8.76
N VAL A 119 -4.43 11.40 8.88
CA VAL A 119 -5.15 10.21 8.43
C VAL A 119 -5.42 10.31 6.92
N LEU A 120 -5.12 9.24 6.20
CA LEU A 120 -5.23 9.17 4.75
C LEU A 120 -6.41 8.30 4.28
N LYS A 121 -6.67 8.38 2.96
CA LYS A 121 -7.60 7.51 2.22
C LYS A 121 -9.00 7.42 2.85
N GLY A 122 -9.58 6.22 2.93
CA GLY A 122 -10.96 6.02 3.39
C GLY A 122 -11.19 6.45 4.84
N MET A 123 -10.15 6.41 5.69
CA MET A 123 -10.27 6.86 7.09
C MET A 123 -10.28 8.37 7.22
N ALA A 124 -9.67 9.10 6.28
CA ALA A 124 -9.77 10.56 6.20
C ALA A 124 -11.22 11.02 5.97
N LEU A 125 -11.96 10.32 5.10
CA LEU A 125 -13.37 10.60 4.85
C LEU A 125 -14.25 10.24 6.06
N THR A 126 -13.87 9.19 6.80
CA THR A 126 -14.57 8.76 8.02
C THR A 126 -14.38 9.77 9.16
N ALA A 127 -13.17 10.34 9.30
CA ALA A 127 -12.87 11.35 10.32
C ALA A 127 -13.65 12.67 10.11
N LEU A 128 -13.94 13.06 8.86
CA LEU A 128 -14.81 14.23 8.61
C LEU A 128 -16.29 13.94 8.85
N ASN A 129 -16.74 12.73 8.55
CA ASN A 129 -18.12 12.33 8.75
C ASN A 129 -18.20 10.83 9.02
N MET A 130 -18.48 10.47 10.28
CA MET A 130 -18.61 9.07 10.70
C MET A 130 -19.69 8.29 9.94
N GLN A 131 -20.67 8.96 9.32
CA GLN A 131 -21.63 8.28 8.45
C GLN A 131 -20.98 7.68 7.20
N ASN A 132 -19.83 8.21 6.75
CA ASN A 132 -19.07 7.62 5.65
C ASN A 132 -18.55 6.21 5.98
N LEU A 133 -18.47 5.84 7.26
CA LEU A 133 -18.15 4.47 7.66
C LEU A 133 -19.27 3.49 7.25
N LYS A 134 -20.53 3.95 7.21
CA LYS A 134 -21.66 3.15 6.70
C LYS A 134 -21.50 3.01 5.19
N GLY A 135 -21.25 1.80 4.73
CA GLY A 135 -21.02 1.55 3.31
C GLY A 135 -19.53 1.52 2.92
N ARG A 136 -18.61 1.60 3.87
CA ARG A 136 -17.17 1.41 3.65
C ARG A 136 -16.63 0.21 4.41
N ILE A 137 -15.50 -0.27 3.94
CA ILE A 137 -14.73 -1.31 4.62
C ILE A 137 -13.38 -0.73 5.01
N ALA A 138 -13.11 -0.64 6.31
CA ALA A 138 -11.80 -0.30 6.85
C ALA A 138 -10.99 -1.59 6.98
N HIS A 139 -9.97 -1.75 6.14
CA HIS A 139 -9.06 -2.90 6.22
C HIS A 139 -7.87 -2.61 7.09
N ASP A 140 -7.38 -1.39 6.97
CA ASP A 140 -6.26 -0.81 7.65
C ASP A 140 -6.61 0.64 8.03
N VAL A 141 -5.80 1.20 8.92
CA VAL A 141 -5.76 2.65 9.14
C VAL A 141 -4.50 3.19 8.50
N ASP A 142 -4.65 3.95 7.43
CA ASP A 142 -3.56 4.68 6.80
C ASP A 142 -3.26 5.98 7.57
N ILE A 143 -2.07 6.08 8.15
CA ILE A 143 -1.60 7.29 8.83
C ILE A 143 -0.32 7.81 8.18
N LEU A 144 -0.19 9.12 8.07
CA LEU A 144 1.03 9.81 7.69
C LEU A 144 1.61 10.48 8.92
N VAL A 145 2.91 10.28 9.15
CA VAL A 145 3.67 10.94 10.21
C VAL A 145 4.78 11.78 9.60
N ARG A 146 5.20 12.85 10.30
CA ARG A 146 6.33 13.67 9.85
C ARG A 146 7.63 12.87 9.91
N PRO A 147 8.60 13.12 8.99
CA PRO A 147 9.91 12.47 9.05
C PRO A 147 10.60 12.59 10.42
N SER A 148 10.43 13.73 11.12
CA SER A 148 10.93 13.97 12.48
C SER A 148 10.37 13.01 13.52
N ASP A 149 9.15 12.53 13.33
CA ASP A 149 8.39 11.78 14.34
C ASP A 149 8.51 10.27 14.13
N VAL A 150 9.15 9.83 13.04
CA VAL A 150 9.25 8.41 12.66
C VAL A 150 9.90 7.57 13.76
N ALA A 151 10.96 8.05 14.38
CA ALA A 151 11.63 7.34 15.48
C ALA A 151 10.67 7.10 16.66
N THR A 152 9.96 8.15 17.07
CA THR A 152 8.95 8.08 18.16
C THR A 152 7.80 7.16 17.76
N ALA A 153 7.32 7.24 16.53
CA ALA A 153 6.23 6.42 16.04
C ALA A 153 6.59 4.93 16.01
N LEU A 154 7.76 4.58 15.47
CA LEU A 154 8.25 3.20 15.43
C LEU A 154 8.44 2.62 16.84
N SER A 155 9.07 3.37 17.75
CA SER A 155 9.24 2.94 19.14
C SER A 155 7.90 2.74 19.85
N THR A 156 6.93 3.62 19.61
CA THR A 156 5.60 3.54 20.23
C THR A 156 4.81 2.35 19.70
N MET A 157 4.85 2.10 18.39
CA MET A 157 4.24 0.93 17.77
C MET A 157 4.86 -0.37 18.32
N ASP A 158 6.19 -0.45 18.40
CA ASP A 158 6.91 -1.62 18.90
C ASP A 158 6.59 -1.94 20.36
N ARG A 159 6.61 -0.93 21.24
CA ARG A 159 6.21 -1.06 22.66
C ARG A 159 4.75 -1.44 22.84
N SER A 160 3.89 -1.03 21.91
CA SER A 160 2.47 -1.37 21.89
C SER A 160 2.18 -2.77 21.32
N GLY A 161 3.22 -3.54 20.99
CA GLY A 161 3.13 -4.91 20.49
C GLY A 161 2.77 -5.02 19.01
N TRP A 162 2.86 -3.92 18.25
CA TRP A 162 2.69 -3.95 16.80
C TRP A 162 3.98 -4.41 16.13
N ARG A 163 3.83 -5.19 15.05
CA ARG A 163 4.98 -5.76 14.32
C ARG A 163 4.85 -5.45 12.85
N SER A 164 5.97 -5.19 12.17
CA SER A 164 5.97 -5.05 10.72
C SER A 164 5.40 -6.32 10.09
N ALA A 165 4.49 -6.17 9.13
CA ALA A 165 3.94 -7.26 8.35
C ALA A 165 5.00 -8.01 7.52
N ARG A 166 6.19 -7.42 7.36
CA ARG A 166 7.38 -8.05 6.75
C ARG A 166 8.32 -8.67 7.77
N GLY A 167 7.98 -8.66 9.05
CA GLY A 167 8.74 -9.25 10.15
C GLY A 167 10.08 -8.58 10.44
N GLU A 168 10.26 -7.35 9.94
CA GLU A 168 11.40 -6.50 10.29
C GLU A 168 11.38 -6.19 11.80
N SER A 169 12.55 -6.25 12.47
CA SER A 169 12.62 -5.89 13.90
C SER A 169 12.54 -4.40 14.13
N GLY A 170 12.17 -4.01 15.37
CA GLY A 170 12.24 -2.62 15.82
C GLY A 170 13.61 -1.99 15.59
N LEU A 171 14.71 -2.70 15.87
CA LEU A 171 16.07 -2.21 15.65
C LEU A 171 16.36 -1.92 14.17
N PHE A 172 15.97 -2.83 13.27
CA PHE A 172 16.10 -2.62 11.83
C PHE A 172 15.31 -1.39 11.37
N LEU A 173 14.05 -1.28 11.81
CA LEU A 173 13.18 -0.17 11.45
C LEU A 173 13.71 1.17 11.98
N MET A 174 14.21 1.20 13.22
CA MET A 174 14.83 2.39 13.81
C MET A 174 16.08 2.81 13.03
N LYS A 175 16.95 1.86 12.64
CA LYS A 175 18.13 2.14 11.80
C LYS A 175 17.73 2.68 10.42
N ARG A 176 16.64 2.16 9.85
CA ARG A 176 16.09 2.62 8.57
C ARG A 176 15.51 4.04 8.64
N GLY A 177 15.00 4.45 9.81
CA GLY A 177 14.42 5.79 10.02
C GLY A 177 13.34 6.10 8.98
N ALA A 178 13.27 7.35 8.51
CA ALA A 178 12.29 7.78 7.52
C ALA A 178 12.54 7.28 6.07
N ALA A 179 13.53 6.41 5.83
CA ALA A 179 13.90 5.90 4.49
C ALA A 179 12.96 4.79 3.96
N PHE A 180 11.67 4.90 4.28
CA PHE A 180 10.60 4.12 3.67
C PHE A 180 9.51 5.08 3.18
N ARG A 181 8.53 4.58 2.41
CA ARG A 181 7.33 5.35 2.05
C ARG A 181 6.19 4.99 2.97
N SER A 182 5.94 3.69 3.11
CA SER A 182 5.03 3.15 4.11
C SER A 182 5.50 1.81 4.65
N LEU A 183 5.00 1.46 5.83
CA LEU A 183 5.18 0.19 6.51
C LEU A 183 3.84 -0.25 7.08
N ASN A 184 3.43 -1.46 6.70
CA ASN A 184 2.26 -2.09 7.25
C ASN A 184 2.61 -2.77 8.58
N PHE A 185 1.86 -2.45 9.64
CA PHE A 185 1.99 -3.00 10.97
C PHE A 185 0.75 -3.81 11.32
N LEU A 186 0.97 -5.00 11.86
CA LEU A 186 -0.08 -5.93 12.26
C LEU A 186 -0.04 -6.17 13.76
N LYS A 187 -1.22 -6.37 14.32
CA LYS A 187 -1.41 -6.87 15.69
C LYS A 187 -2.61 -7.80 15.73
N ALA A 188 -2.41 -9.05 16.15
CA ALA A 188 -3.49 -10.01 16.26
C ALA A 188 -4.56 -9.53 17.26
N PRO A 189 -5.86 -9.82 17.02
CA PRO A 189 -6.39 -10.60 15.90
C PRO A 189 -6.71 -9.79 14.63
N PHE A 190 -6.96 -8.48 14.71
CA PHE A 190 -7.48 -7.68 13.58
C PHE A 190 -6.82 -6.31 13.40
N GLY A 191 -5.79 -5.99 14.19
CA GLY A 191 -5.07 -4.73 14.08
C GLY A 191 -4.26 -4.65 12.79
N ASP A 192 -4.52 -3.62 11.99
CA ASP A 192 -3.82 -3.33 10.74
C ASP A 192 -3.67 -1.80 10.57
N ILE A 193 -2.43 -1.31 10.54
CA ILE A 193 -2.08 0.11 10.38
C ILE A 193 -1.00 0.22 9.30
N ASP A 194 -1.25 0.99 8.25
CA ASP A 194 -0.20 1.36 7.28
C ASP A 194 0.36 2.73 7.69
N LEU A 195 1.58 2.74 8.20
CA LEU A 195 2.29 3.95 8.61
C LEU A 195 3.09 4.48 7.43
N HIS A 196 2.74 5.67 6.96
CA HIS A 196 3.38 6.39 5.86
C HIS A 196 4.29 7.49 6.40
N THR A 197 5.40 7.73 5.71
CA THR A 197 6.23 8.95 5.84
C THR A 197 6.04 9.89 4.66
N ARG A 198 5.41 9.40 3.59
CA ARG A 198 5.08 10.12 2.37
C ARG A 198 3.74 9.67 1.83
N ALA A 199 2.93 10.63 1.41
CA ALA A 199 1.61 10.37 0.85
C ALA A 199 1.68 9.80 -0.57
N TYR A 200 2.69 10.17 -1.37
CA TYR A 200 2.72 9.80 -2.80
C TYR A 200 3.86 8.81 -3.15
N HIS A 201 3.61 7.96 -4.16
CA HIS A 201 4.56 6.92 -4.59
C HIS A 201 5.87 7.46 -5.18
N THR A 202 5.78 8.58 -5.91
CA THR A 202 6.87 9.17 -6.68
C THR A 202 7.39 10.47 -6.07
N ALA A 203 6.79 10.95 -4.98
CA ALA A 203 7.23 12.16 -4.31
C ALA A 203 8.55 11.93 -3.58
N LYS A 204 9.45 12.91 -3.72
CA LYS A 204 10.64 13.01 -2.89
C LYS A 204 10.23 13.50 -1.49
N PRO A 205 11.01 13.16 -0.45
CA PRO A 205 10.89 13.77 0.86
C PRO A 205 10.90 15.30 0.74
N ASP A 206 10.08 15.96 1.54
CA ASP A 206 10.00 17.43 1.64
C ASP A 206 9.67 18.16 0.32
N SER A 207 9.21 17.43 -0.70
CA SER A 207 8.74 18.03 -1.95
C SER A 207 7.51 18.91 -1.71
N ALA A 208 7.26 19.88 -2.61
CA ALA A 208 6.13 20.80 -2.49
C ALA A 208 4.77 20.10 -2.31
N PRO A 209 4.46 18.97 -2.99
CA PRO A 209 3.24 18.22 -2.72
C PRO A 209 3.15 17.68 -1.28
N GLU A 210 4.25 17.13 -0.73
CA GLU A 210 4.28 16.57 0.64
C GLU A 210 4.19 17.67 1.70
N THR A 211 4.97 18.76 1.55
CA THR A 211 4.94 19.88 2.50
C THR A 211 3.60 20.62 2.46
N GLY A 212 3.08 20.85 1.24
CA GLY A 212 1.80 21.50 1.03
C GLY A 212 0.62 20.70 1.59
N LEU A 213 0.67 19.37 1.51
CA LEU A 213 -0.32 18.47 2.10
C LEU A 213 -0.51 18.72 3.59
N TRP A 214 0.58 18.84 4.35
CA TRP A 214 0.52 19.15 5.78
C TRP A 214 -0.03 20.56 6.03
N ALA A 215 0.42 21.55 5.26
CA ALA A 215 0.00 22.94 5.42
C ALA A 215 -1.50 23.16 5.17
N ARG A 216 -2.10 22.38 4.28
CA ARG A 216 -3.53 22.44 3.93
C ARG A 216 -4.41 21.43 4.69
N SER A 217 -3.85 20.72 5.66
CA SER A 217 -4.61 19.78 6.46
C SER A 217 -5.46 20.48 7.53
N ALA A 218 -6.60 19.90 7.87
CA ALA A 218 -7.51 20.41 8.88
C ALA A 218 -7.63 19.44 10.06
N ARG A 219 -7.89 19.97 11.26
CA ARG A 219 -8.16 19.16 12.45
C ARG A 219 -9.49 18.42 12.31
N ALA A 220 -9.50 17.17 12.72
CA ALA A 220 -10.68 16.32 12.80
C ALA A 220 -10.53 15.35 13.97
N GLU A 221 -11.55 14.52 14.18
CA GLU A 221 -11.54 13.48 15.19
C GLU A 221 -11.78 12.11 14.53
N LEU A 222 -10.99 11.12 14.91
CA LEU A 222 -11.23 9.72 14.53
C LEU A 222 -11.27 8.86 15.79
N LEU A 223 -12.43 8.30 16.11
CA LEU A 223 -12.62 7.41 17.28
C LEU A 223 -12.23 8.09 18.62
N GLY A 224 -12.55 9.37 18.81
CA GLY A 224 -12.15 10.12 20.01
C GLY A 224 -10.69 10.60 20.01
N ILE A 225 -9.98 10.48 18.88
CA ILE A 225 -8.56 10.80 18.76
C ILE A 225 -8.39 12.00 17.83
N ASP A 226 -7.71 13.04 18.32
CA ASP A 226 -7.35 14.20 17.52
C ASP A 226 -6.42 13.82 16.37
N VAL A 227 -6.84 14.11 15.16
CA VAL A 227 -6.09 13.83 13.92
C VAL A 227 -6.13 15.02 12.97
N LEU A 228 -5.26 14.99 11.98
CA LEU A 228 -5.33 15.83 10.79
C LEU A 228 -5.92 15.06 9.61
N VAL A 229 -6.61 15.78 8.74
CA VAL A 229 -7.20 15.25 7.51
C VAL A 229 -6.77 16.15 6.35
N PRO A 230 -6.35 15.61 5.20
CA PRO A 230 -6.04 16.43 4.03
C PRO A 230 -7.24 17.25 3.54
N SER A 231 -6.96 18.38 2.88
CA SER A 231 -7.97 19.15 2.16
C SER A 231 -8.73 18.28 1.13
N ALA A 232 -9.93 18.72 0.72
CA ALA A 232 -10.68 18.04 -0.35
C ALA A 232 -9.82 17.81 -1.61
N THR A 233 -9.06 18.84 -2.03
CA THR A 233 -8.12 18.77 -3.15
C THR A 233 -7.06 17.70 -2.97
N ASP A 234 -6.40 17.67 -1.81
CA ASP A 234 -5.34 16.70 -1.55
C ASP A 234 -5.90 15.27 -1.46
N ARG A 235 -7.06 15.07 -0.83
CA ARG A 235 -7.74 13.76 -0.77
C ARG A 235 -8.08 13.24 -2.16
N LEU A 236 -8.55 14.09 -3.06
CA LEU A 236 -8.84 13.74 -4.44
C LEU A 236 -7.57 13.25 -5.17
N VAL A 237 -6.49 14.02 -5.09
CA VAL A 237 -5.20 13.67 -5.73
C VAL A 237 -4.61 12.39 -5.14
N ILE A 238 -4.67 12.21 -3.81
CA ILE A 238 -4.23 11.00 -3.12
C ILE A 238 -5.05 9.79 -3.59
N ALA A 239 -6.38 9.88 -3.63
CA ALA A 239 -7.24 8.78 -4.09
C ALA A 239 -6.87 8.32 -5.52
N ILE A 240 -6.63 9.27 -6.43
CA ILE A 240 -6.21 8.98 -7.80
C ILE A 240 -4.79 8.39 -7.84
N ALA A 241 -3.83 9.00 -7.15
CA ALA A 241 -2.43 8.58 -7.15
C ALA A 241 -2.22 7.14 -6.61
N HIS A 242 -3.10 6.69 -5.71
CA HIS A 242 -3.09 5.32 -5.18
C HIS A 242 -3.99 4.36 -5.97
N GLY A 243 -5.13 4.83 -6.49
CA GLY A 243 -6.14 4.00 -7.15
C GLY A 243 -5.93 3.76 -8.64
N ALA A 244 -5.34 4.72 -9.37
CA ALA A 244 -5.19 4.63 -10.82
C ALA A 244 -4.17 3.56 -11.27
N LEU A 245 -3.23 3.19 -10.39
CA LEU A 245 -2.26 2.13 -10.63
C LEU A 245 -2.86 0.77 -10.29
N ASP A 246 -2.81 -0.18 -11.23
CA ASP A 246 -3.46 -1.48 -11.05
C ASP A 246 -4.98 -1.34 -10.74
N ALA A 247 -5.66 -0.34 -11.30
CA ALA A 247 -7.06 0.08 -11.03
C ALA A 247 -8.16 -1.00 -11.15
N HIS A 248 -7.83 -2.16 -11.73
CA HIS A 248 -8.70 -3.33 -11.74
C HIS A 248 -8.81 -4.04 -10.38
N ARG A 249 -7.85 -3.81 -9.48
CA ARG A 249 -7.84 -4.42 -8.15
C ARG A 249 -8.96 -3.88 -7.28
N HIS A 250 -9.15 -2.56 -7.26
CA HIS A 250 -10.20 -1.88 -6.50
C HIS A 250 -10.68 -0.65 -7.29
N SER A 251 -11.97 -0.33 -7.21
CA SER A 251 -12.60 0.76 -7.98
C SER A 251 -13.41 1.72 -7.11
N ASP A 252 -13.44 1.50 -5.81
CA ASP A 252 -14.08 2.34 -4.80
C ASP A 252 -13.45 3.73 -4.71
N TRP A 253 -12.17 3.87 -5.04
CA TRP A 253 -11.47 5.16 -5.14
C TRP A 253 -12.13 6.12 -6.17
N LEU A 254 -12.75 5.61 -7.24
CA LEU A 254 -13.50 6.46 -8.18
C LEU A 254 -14.74 7.06 -7.55
N ILE A 255 -15.36 6.32 -6.63
CA ILE A 255 -16.53 6.81 -5.89
C ILE A 255 -16.10 7.84 -4.85
N ASP A 256 -14.91 7.68 -4.27
CA ASP A 256 -14.33 8.69 -3.38
C ASP A 256 -14.04 9.97 -4.15
N CYS A 257 -13.48 9.86 -5.36
CA CYS A 257 -13.29 11.01 -6.25
C CYS A 257 -14.61 11.70 -6.59
N ALA A 258 -15.65 10.93 -6.91
CA ALA A 258 -16.98 11.46 -7.20
C ALA A 258 -17.61 12.16 -6.01
N GLN A 259 -17.55 11.55 -4.82
CA GLN A 259 -18.02 12.15 -3.57
C GLN A 259 -17.30 13.47 -3.29
N ILE A 260 -15.97 13.47 -3.32
CA ILE A 260 -15.16 14.67 -3.06
C ILE A 260 -15.43 15.77 -4.10
N ALA A 261 -15.57 15.41 -5.37
CA ALA A 261 -15.92 16.37 -6.42
C ALA A 261 -17.32 16.98 -6.20
N GLY A 262 -18.27 16.18 -5.73
CA GLY A 262 -19.64 16.61 -5.42
C GLY A 262 -19.77 17.51 -4.19
N GLU A 263 -18.80 17.49 -3.27
CA GLU A 263 -18.78 18.37 -2.08
C GLU A 263 -18.53 19.85 -2.45
N GLY A 264 -17.95 20.12 -3.63
CA GLY A 264 -17.76 21.49 -4.13
C GLY A 264 -16.57 22.26 -3.53
N GLU A 265 -15.77 21.62 -2.68
CA GLU A 265 -14.63 22.22 -1.98
C GLU A 265 -13.28 22.05 -2.71
N VAL A 266 -13.29 21.47 -3.91
CA VAL A 266 -12.06 21.16 -4.66
C VAL A 266 -11.48 22.41 -5.33
N ASP A 267 -10.25 22.74 -4.96
CA ASP A 267 -9.40 23.70 -5.69
C ASP A 267 -8.84 23.02 -6.95
N TRP A 268 -9.55 23.19 -8.07
CA TRP A 268 -9.19 22.58 -9.33
C TRP A 268 -7.85 23.07 -9.92
N PRO A 269 -7.49 24.37 -9.90
CA PRO A 269 -6.15 24.82 -10.26
C PRO A 269 -5.05 24.08 -9.50
N LEU A 270 -5.22 23.88 -8.19
CA LEU A 270 -4.27 23.12 -7.39
C LEU A 270 -4.21 21.63 -7.79
N VAL A 271 -5.34 21.01 -8.20
CA VAL A 271 -5.32 19.65 -8.77
C VAL A 271 -4.38 19.57 -9.98
N VAL A 272 -4.42 20.56 -10.88
CA VAL A 272 -3.55 20.60 -12.08
C VAL A 272 -2.08 20.73 -11.68
N SER A 273 -1.77 21.63 -10.74
CA SER A 273 -0.42 21.83 -10.21
C SER A 273 0.13 20.56 -9.57
N LEU A 274 -0.61 19.97 -8.62
CA LEU A 274 -0.19 18.73 -7.93
C LEU A 274 -0.02 17.57 -8.92
N ALA A 275 -0.94 17.40 -9.87
CA ALA A 275 -0.85 16.34 -10.87
C ALA A 275 0.42 16.48 -11.73
N THR A 276 0.78 17.71 -12.09
CA THR A 276 1.97 18.02 -12.89
C THR A 276 3.25 17.76 -12.09
N GLU A 277 3.32 18.25 -10.84
CA GLU A 277 4.48 18.07 -9.95
C GLU A 277 4.74 16.59 -9.61
N LEU A 278 3.67 15.81 -9.43
CA LEU A 278 3.75 14.38 -9.13
C LEU A 278 4.00 13.51 -10.37
N GLY A 279 3.91 14.07 -11.58
CA GLY A 279 4.05 13.34 -12.84
C GLY A 279 2.89 12.36 -13.11
N ILE A 280 1.67 12.75 -12.71
CA ILE A 280 0.45 11.96 -12.87
C ILE A 280 -0.72 12.69 -13.60
N PRO A 281 -0.49 13.63 -14.55
CA PRO A 281 -1.59 14.32 -15.22
C PRO A 281 -2.48 13.36 -16.03
N ALA A 282 -1.93 12.27 -16.57
CA ALA A 282 -2.70 11.28 -17.33
C ALA A 282 -3.65 10.46 -16.45
N GLU A 283 -3.21 10.04 -15.27
CA GLU A 283 -4.01 9.33 -14.27
C GLU A 283 -5.15 10.21 -13.75
N VAL A 284 -4.86 11.48 -13.46
CA VAL A 284 -5.87 12.46 -13.02
C VAL A 284 -6.87 12.74 -14.14
N THR A 285 -6.40 12.92 -15.38
CA THR A 285 -7.32 13.09 -16.53
C THR A 285 -8.22 11.87 -16.70
N LEU A 286 -7.67 10.66 -16.64
CA LEU A 286 -8.41 9.40 -16.78
C LEU A 286 -9.52 9.29 -15.74
N ALA A 287 -9.20 9.57 -14.48
CA ALA A 287 -10.14 9.49 -13.36
C ALA A 287 -11.25 10.55 -13.46
N LEU A 288 -10.88 11.82 -13.65
CA LEU A 288 -11.85 12.92 -13.65
C LEU A 288 -12.77 12.90 -14.87
N THR A 289 -12.26 12.45 -16.02
CA THR A 289 -13.11 12.22 -17.20
C THR A 289 -14.11 11.08 -16.96
N TYR A 290 -13.73 10.01 -16.26
CA TYR A 290 -14.68 8.96 -15.87
C TYR A 290 -15.73 9.48 -14.88
N VAL A 291 -15.30 10.23 -13.85
CA VAL A 291 -16.19 10.84 -12.85
C VAL A 291 -17.20 11.77 -13.50
N ARG A 292 -16.79 12.53 -14.52
CA ARG A 292 -17.69 13.40 -15.27
C ARG A 292 -18.61 12.64 -16.22
N GLU A 293 -18.04 11.87 -17.15
CA GLU A 293 -18.78 11.32 -18.29
C GLU A 293 -19.58 10.06 -17.93
N VAL A 294 -19.16 9.31 -16.91
CA VAL A 294 -19.80 8.04 -16.52
C VAL A 294 -20.53 8.16 -15.19
N LEU A 295 -20.01 8.93 -14.23
CA LEU A 295 -20.66 9.10 -12.92
C LEU A 295 -21.51 10.38 -12.83
N GLY A 296 -21.42 11.30 -13.80
CA GLY A 296 -22.30 12.46 -13.90
C GLY A 296 -21.98 13.60 -12.93
N TYR A 297 -20.74 13.68 -12.40
CA TYR A 297 -20.36 14.78 -11.51
C TYR A 297 -19.74 15.94 -12.29
N PRO A 298 -20.02 17.20 -11.90
CA PRO A 298 -19.52 18.36 -12.61
C PRO A 298 -18.01 18.51 -12.39
N ILE A 299 -17.22 18.29 -13.45
CA ILE A 299 -15.81 18.65 -13.50
C ILE A 299 -15.60 19.75 -14.55
N PRO A 300 -14.99 20.90 -14.21
CA PRO A 300 -14.83 21.99 -15.16
C PRO A 300 -14.07 21.59 -16.43
N GLU A 301 -14.62 21.91 -17.61
CA GLU A 301 -14.01 21.58 -18.91
C GLU A 301 -12.61 22.18 -19.06
N SER A 302 -12.42 23.41 -18.59
CA SER A 302 -11.13 24.10 -18.62
C SER A 302 -10.04 23.36 -17.85
N ILE A 303 -10.41 22.62 -16.80
CA ILE A 303 -9.49 21.85 -15.96
C ILE A 303 -9.13 20.54 -16.66
N LEU A 304 -10.11 19.85 -17.24
CA LEU A 304 -9.86 18.65 -18.04
C LEU A 304 -8.97 18.95 -19.25
N ALA A 305 -9.17 20.10 -19.91
CA ALA A 305 -8.34 20.54 -21.02
C ALA A 305 -6.88 20.82 -20.61
N GLN A 306 -6.66 21.44 -19.44
CA GLN A 306 -5.32 21.67 -18.89
C GLN A 306 -4.62 20.36 -18.52
N LEU A 307 -5.31 19.46 -17.82
CA LEU A 307 -4.77 18.15 -17.46
C LEU A 307 -4.44 17.31 -18.69
N TRP A 308 -5.31 17.34 -19.71
CA TRP A 308 -5.06 16.67 -20.97
C TRP A 308 -3.84 17.22 -21.71
N SER A 309 -3.67 18.54 -21.74
CA SER A 309 -2.46 19.19 -22.29
C SER A 309 -1.20 18.71 -21.57
N ALA A 310 -1.21 18.75 -20.24
CA ALA A 310 -0.09 18.27 -19.41
C ALA A 310 0.18 16.76 -19.57
N ALA A 311 -0.86 15.95 -19.74
CA ALA A 311 -0.71 14.52 -19.98
C ALA A 311 -0.02 14.23 -21.32
N ARG A 312 -0.36 14.99 -22.38
CA ARG A 312 0.24 14.82 -23.71
C ARG A 312 1.68 15.30 -23.80
N SER A 313 2.09 16.26 -22.97
CA SER A 313 3.50 16.67 -22.89
C SER A 313 4.37 15.63 -22.18
N MET A 314 3.79 14.58 -21.59
CA MET A 314 4.49 13.49 -20.90
C MET A 314 4.15 12.10 -21.49
N PRO A 315 4.61 11.75 -22.72
CA PRO A 315 4.19 10.53 -23.41
C PRO A 315 4.44 9.24 -22.62
N ALA A 316 5.57 9.12 -21.93
CA ALA A 316 5.89 7.92 -21.15
C ALA A 316 4.90 7.69 -20.01
N ASP A 317 4.53 8.76 -19.29
CA ASP A 317 3.56 8.69 -18.19
C ASP A 317 2.13 8.52 -18.70
N TYR A 318 1.80 9.06 -19.87
CA TYR A 318 0.55 8.81 -20.56
C TYR A 318 0.33 7.32 -20.87
N TYR A 319 1.31 6.67 -21.50
CA TYR A 319 1.21 5.23 -21.79
C TYR A 319 1.30 4.36 -20.53
N LYS A 320 2.03 4.80 -19.51
CA LYS A 320 2.03 4.17 -18.18
C LYS A 320 0.63 4.16 -17.58
N ALA A 321 -0.07 5.30 -17.57
CA ALA A 321 -1.44 5.41 -17.06
C ALA A 321 -2.40 4.47 -17.80
N LEU A 322 -2.32 4.41 -19.13
CA LEU A 322 -3.11 3.45 -19.93
C LEU A 322 -2.82 2.01 -19.55
N MET A 323 -1.54 1.61 -19.54
CA MET A 323 -1.14 0.22 -19.39
C MET A 323 -1.33 -0.30 -17.96
N LEU A 324 -1.19 0.57 -16.95
CA LEU A 324 -1.36 0.19 -15.55
C LEU A 324 -2.81 0.37 -15.06
N GLY A 325 -3.57 1.28 -15.66
CA GLY A 325 -5.00 1.44 -15.41
C GLY A 325 -5.86 0.35 -16.09
N TYR A 326 -5.44 -0.16 -17.25
CA TYR A 326 -6.19 -1.20 -17.95
C TYR A 326 -6.19 -2.54 -17.20
N PRO A 327 -7.31 -3.28 -17.16
CA PRO A 327 -7.40 -4.53 -16.42
C PRO A 327 -6.40 -5.59 -16.87
N ARG A 328 -5.64 -6.14 -15.91
CA ARG A 328 -4.59 -7.15 -16.17
C ARG A 328 -5.09 -8.31 -17.02
N ALA A 329 -6.29 -8.83 -16.73
CA ALA A 329 -6.89 -9.97 -17.40
C ALA A 329 -7.24 -9.71 -18.88
N ARG A 330 -7.29 -8.45 -19.31
CA ARG A 330 -7.70 -8.05 -20.67
C ARG A 330 -6.53 -7.67 -21.57
N HIS A 331 -5.31 -7.68 -21.05
CA HIS A 331 -4.13 -7.45 -21.89
C HIS A 331 -3.94 -8.63 -22.85
N SER A 332 -3.85 -8.33 -24.15
CA SER A 332 -3.27 -9.24 -25.14
C SER A 332 -1.82 -9.59 -24.79
N MET A 333 -1.28 -10.66 -25.39
CA MET A 333 0.13 -11.03 -25.23
C MET A 333 1.07 -9.84 -25.48
N VAL A 334 0.82 -9.05 -26.53
CA VAL A 334 1.62 -7.86 -26.88
C VAL A 334 1.49 -6.76 -25.81
N SER A 335 0.27 -6.37 -25.44
CA SER A 335 0.07 -5.30 -24.45
C SER A 335 0.55 -5.69 -23.05
N SER A 336 0.62 -6.99 -22.74
CA SER A 336 1.19 -7.51 -21.48
C SER A 336 2.70 -7.23 -21.36
N VAL A 337 3.42 -7.20 -22.48
CA VAL A 337 4.84 -6.82 -22.53
C VAL A 337 4.98 -5.33 -22.19
N GLY A 338 4.21 -4.47 -22.86
CA GLY A 338 4.19 -3.03 -22.59
C GLY A 338 3.89 -2.74 -21.12
N ARG A 339 2.86 -3.38 -20.56
CA ARG A 339 2.53 -3.30 -19.13
C ARG A 339 3.69 -3.67 -18.22
N ARG A 340 4.44 -4.74 -18.53
CA ARG A 340 5.62 -5.14 -17.73
C ARG A 340 6.71 -4.08 -17.77
N ILE A 341 6.98 -3.50 -18.94
CA ILE A 341 7.96 -2.42 -19.12
C ILE A 341 7.56 -1.21 -18.28
N PHE A 342 6.32 -0.73 -18.40
CA PHE A 342 5.84 0.43 -17.64
C PHE A 342 5.78 0.14 -16.14
N LYS A 343 5.44 -1.09 -15.71
CA LYS A 343 5.50 -1.48 -14.31
C LYS A 343 6.93 -1.46 -13.76
N ALA A 344 7.90 -1.95 -14.51
CA ALA A 344 9.31 -1.91 -14.12
C ALA A 344 9.85 -0.47 -14.03
N ARG A 345 9.50 0.38 -15.02
CA ARG A 345 9.83 1.82 -14.99
C ARG A 345 9.24 2.51 -13.77
N HIS A 346 7.96 2.30 -13.49
CA HIS A 346 7.30 2.86 -12.31
C HIS A 346 7.98 2.41 -11.01
N GLN A 347 8.30 1.11 -10.88
CA GLN A 347 9.03 0.59 -9.72
C GLN A 347 10.41 1.23 -9.55
N ALA A 348 11.12 1.50 -10.65
CA ALA A 348 12.41 2.20 -10.62
C ALA A 348 12.25 3.66 -10.16
N GLN A 349 11.22 4.37 -10.63
CA GLN A 349 10.90 5.74 -10.18
C GLN A 349 10.58 5.77 -8.67
N VAL A 350 9.74 4.86 -8.19
CA VAL A 350 9.42 4.72 -6.75
C VAL A 350 10.68 4.40 -5.94
N LYS A 351 11.55 3.51 -6.44
CA LYS A 351 12.82 3.18 -5.77
C LYS A 351 13.75 4.40 -5.70
N ALA A 352 13.84 5.18 -6.77
CA ALA A 352 14.65 6.39 -6.82
C ALA A 352 14.13 7.46 -5.84
N ALA A 353 12.81 7.67 -5.78
CA ALA A 353 12.18 8.56 -4.81
C ALA A 353 12.39 8.07 -3.37
N ASN A 354 12.36 6.75 -3.13
CA ASN A 354 12.61 6.18 -1.81
C ASN A 354 14.08 6.27 -1.38
N GLY A 355 15.02 6.16 -2.33
CA GLY A 355 16.45 6.22 -2.07
C GLY A 355 17.03 7.63 -1.91
N SER A 356 16.23 8.69 -2.10
CA SER A 356 16.68 10.08 -1.91
C SER A 356 16.61 10.56 -0.46
N VAL A 357 16.00 9.79 0.44
CA VAL A 357 16.18 9.98 1.89
C VAL A 357 17.56 9.43 2.21
N GLY A 358 18.48 10.29 2.65
CA GLY A 358 19.83 9.88 3.03
C GLY A 358 19.82 8.82 4.12
N SER A 359 19.83 7.54 3.73
CA SER A 359 20.36 6.49 4.60
C SER A 359 21.76 6.19 4.08
N ALA A 360 22.77 6.54 4.88
CA ALA A 360 24.04 5.85 4.82
C ALA A 360 23.75 4.36 5.09
N ALA A 361 23.55 3.61 4.00
CA ALA A 361 23.42 2.18 3.83
C ALA A 361 22.43 1.43 4.76
N ASP A 362 21.33 0.95 4.17
CA ASP A 362 20.79 -0.38 4.53
C ASP A 362 21.94 -1.36 4.25
N PRO A 363 22.67 -1.89 5.26
CA PRO A 363 23.84 -2.73 5.05
C PRO A 363 23.33 -4.14 4.71
N ARG A 364 22.73 -4.23 3.53
CA ARG A 364 22.35 -5.50 2.93
C ARG A 364 23.61 -6.20 2.49
N ILE A 365 23.89 -7.32 3.13
CA ILE A 365 24.99 -8.20 2.77
C ILE A 365 24.39 -9.39 2.02
N GLU A 366 24.76 -9.55 0.76
CA GLU A 366 24.40 -10.74 0.00
C GLU A 366 25.31 -11.89 0.44
N MET A 367 24.69 -12.92 1.03
CA MET A 367 25.41 -14.11 1.48
C MET A 367 25.85 -14.95 0.29
N ARG A 368 26.97 -15.64 0.43
CA ARG A 368 27.51 -16.52 -0.62
C ARG A 368 27.34 -17.97 -0.22
N ARG A 369 27.05 -18.83 -1.20
CA ARG A 369 27.11 -20.27 -0.98
C ARG A 369 28.57 -20.69 -0.81
N VAL A 370 28.86 -21.42 0.25
CA VAL A 370 30.20 -21.92 0.58
C VAL A 370 30.16 -23.45 0.72
N GLY A 371 31.33 -24.09 0.78
CA GLY A 371 31.44 -25.49 1.19
C GLY A 371 31.23 -25.64 2.70
N ARG A 372 30.96 -26.87 3.17
CA ARG A 372 30.92 -27.17 4.61
C ARG A 372 32.32 -26.93 5.21
N PRO A 373 32.47 -26.01 6.19
CA PRO A 373 33.72 -25.86 6.93
C PRO A 373 34.08 -27.16 7.67
N ALA A 374 35.34 -27.58 7.59
CA ALA A 374 35.82 -28.76 8.30
C ALA A 374 35.99 -28.46 9.80
N GLY A 375 35.57 -29.41 10.66
CA GLY A 375 35.89 -29.39 12.09
C GLY A 375 35.10 -28.41 12.97
N LEU A 376 34.14 -27.65 12.43
CA LEU A 376 33.29 -26.76 13.23
C LEU A 376 32.04 -27.51 13.73
N PRO A 377 31.70 -27.41 15.04
CA PRO A 377 30.48 -28.02 15.57
C PRO A 377 29.24 -27.27 15.08
N ASP A 378 28.18 -28.02 14.81
CA ASP A 378 26.88 -27.47 14.47
C ASP A 378 26.10 -27.14 15.75
N SER A 379 25.61 -25.91 15.86
CA SER A 379 24.57 -25.60 16.85
C SER A 379 23.23 -26.28 16.50
N PRO A 380 22.31 -26.46 17.46
CA PRO A 380 20.96 -26.92 17.16
C PRO A 380 20.21 -25.98 16.20
N PRO A 381 19.31 -26.48 15.34
CA PRO A 381 18.49 -25.62 14.48
C PRO A 381 17.63 -24.67 15.31
N ALA A 382 17.78 -23.36 15.08
CA ALA A 382 17.01 -22.32 15.74
C ALA A 382 16.75 -21.14 14.81
N LEU A 383 15.75 -20.32 15.12
CA LEU A 383 15.50 -19.06 14.40
C LEU A 383 16.44 -17.93 14.85
N ARG A 384 17.13 -18.11 15.97
CA ARG A 384 17.97 -17.10 16.59
C ARG A 384 19.21 -17.75 17.19
N HIS A 385 20.37 -17.16 16.91
CA HIS A 385 21.65 -17.58 17.46
C HIS A 385 22.41 -16.40 18.04
N ARG A 386 23.14 -16.65 19.13
CA ARG A 386 24.08 -15.71 19.74
C ARG A 386 25.48 -16.04 19.26
N VAL A 387 26.22 -15.04 18.79
CA VAL A 387 27.62 -15.17 18.38
C VAL A 387 28.48 -14.31 19.28
N SER A 388 29.41 -14.93 20.00
CA SER A 388 30.38 -14.21 20.82
C SER A 388 31.38 -13.48 19.93
N ILE A 389 31.73 -12.25 20.30
CA ILE A 389 32.68 -11.41 19.57
C ILE A 389 33.93 -11.25 20.41
N ALA A 390 35.09 -11.49 19.79
CA ALA A 390 36.38 -11.29 20.45
C ALA A 390 36.63 -9.80 20.71
N PRO A 391 37.23 -9.43 21.86
CA PRO A 391 37.56 -8.03 22.15
C PRO A 391 38.40 -7.39 21.03
N GLY A 392 38.00 -6.20 20.60
CA GLY A 392 38.69 -5.45 19.53
C GLY A 392 38.42 -5.93 18.10
N ALA A 393 37.62 -6.98 17.91
CA ALA A 393 37.27 -7.46 16.57
C ALA A 393 36.50 -6.37 15.79
N GLN A 394 36.98 -6.08 14.59
CA GLN A 394 36.33 -5.13 13.67
C GLN A 394 35.35 -5.82 12.71
N ARG A 395 35.46 -7.15 12.56
CA ARG A 395 34.62 -7.96 11.68
C ARG A 395 34.35 -9.33 12.29
N CYS A 396 33.22 -9.92 11.89
CA CYS A 396 32.80 -11.26 12.28
C CYS A 396 32.40 -12.04 11.02
N ALA A 397 33.15 -13.10 10.70
CA ALA A 397 32.78 -14.04 9.65
C ALA A 397 31.85 -15.10 10.23
N ILE A 398 30.78 -15.43 9.50
CA ILE A 398 29.81 -16.43 9.91
C ILE A 398 29.54 -17.41 8.77
N VAL A 399 29.25 -18.65 9.15
CA VAL A 399 28.68 -19.65 8.24
C VAL A 399 27.43 -20.23 8.89
N ILE A 400 26.33 -20.27 8.14
CA ILE A 400 25.08 -20.88 8.58
C ILE A 400 24.74 -22.07 7.68
N ALA A 401 24.20 -23.14 8.27
CA ALA A 401 23.64 -24.28 7.58
C ALA A 401 22.12 -24.33 7.74
N MET A 402 21.41 -24.62 6.66
CA MET A 402 19.98 -24.88 6.69
C MET A 402 19.56 -25.81 5.56
N GLU A 403 18.42 -26.48 5.72
CA GLU A 403 17.81 -27.20 4.61
C GLU A 403 17.09 -26.23 3.67
N GLY A 404 17.33 -26.39 2.37
CA GLY A 404 16.57 -25.71 1.32
C GLY A 404 15.07 -25.98 1.47
N ALA A 405 14.26 -24.94 1.27
CA ALA A 405 12.81 -25.03 1.49
C ALA A 405 12.05 -25.79 0.39
N GLY A 406 12.66 -26.09 -0.76
CA GLY A 406 12.00 -26.62 -1.95
C GLY A 406 11.72 -25.57 -3.04
N PRO A 407 10.82 -24.59 -2.84
CA PRO A 407 10.51 -23.60 -3.85
C PRO A 407 11.54 -22.46 -3.88
N ALA A 408 11.68 -21.82 -5.05
CA ALA A 408 12.53 -20.63 -5.21
C ALA A 408 12.08 -19.50 -4.27
N ARG A 409 12.99 -19.03 -3.41
CA ARG A 409 12.70 -18.03 -2.39
C ARG A 409 13.91 -17.18 -2.01
N ARG A 410 13.66 -16.15 -1.22
CA ARG A 410 14.70 -15.36 -0.53
C ARG A 410 14.71 -15.73 0.95
N TYR A 411 15.90 -15.90 1.50
CA TYR A 411 16.17 -15.96 2.94
C TYR A 411 16.68 -14.60 3.41
N VAL A 412 16.26 -14.20 4.61
CA VAL A 412 16.60 -12.91 5.21
C VAL A 412 16.99 -13.17 6.66
N PHE A 413 18.10 -12.58 7.09
CA PHE A 413 18.54 -12.59 8.47
C PHE A 413 18.84 -11.16 8.92
N GLU A 414 18.55 -10.85 10.16
CA GLU A 414 18.98 -9.61 10.78
C GLU A 414 20.10 -9.89 11.78
N VAL A 415 21.11 -9.05 11.75
CA VAL A 415 22.22 -9.05 12.70
C VAL A 415 22.09 -7.83 13.60
N ASN A 416 21.96 -8.06 14.90
CA ASN A 416 21.74 -7.01 15.88
C ASN A 416 22.68 -7.17 17.08
N THR A 417 23.07 -6.05 17.70
CA THR A 417 23.50 -6.04 19.11
C THR A 417 22.27 -6.04 20.01
N HIS A 418 22.45 -5.79 21.31
CA HIS A 418 21.33 -5.63 22.24
C HIS A 418 20.47 -4.37 21.93
N ASP A 419 21.04 -3.36 21.28
CA ASP A 419 20.46 -2.02 21.11
C ASP A 419 20.58 -1.45 19.69
N ARG A 420 21.27 -2.12 18.77
CA ARG A 420 21.61 -1.59 17.45
C ARG A 420 21.47 -2.64 16.35
N HIS A 421 20.92 -2.24 15.21
CA HIS A 421 20.98 -3.04 14.00
C HIS A 421 22.32 -2.88 13.28
N LEU A 422 22.95 -4.00 12.93
CA LEU A 422 24.27 -4.03 12.27
C LEU A 422 24.19 -4.31 10.78
N ALA A 423 23.40 -5.32 10.36
CA ALA A 423 23.29 -5.73 8.96
C ALA A 423 22.05 -6.57 8.69
N GLN A 424 21.56 -6.51 7.44
CA GLN A 424 20.57 -7.46 6.93
C GLN A 424 21.25 -8.41 5.95
N LEU A 425 21.28 -9.70 6.27
CA LEU A 425 21.86 -10.72 5.38
C LEU A 425 20.77 -11.27 4.48
N THR A 426 21.06 -11.43 3.19
CA THR A 426 20.09 -11.99 2.24
C THR A 426 20.71 -13.03 1.33
N TYR A 427 19.94 -14.07 1.00
CA TYR A 427 20.31 -15.08 0.00
C TYR A 427 19.11 -15.41 -0.86
N ARG A 428 19.28 -15.46 -2.18
CA ARG A 428 18.23 -15.90 -3.12
C ARG A 428 18.54 -17.31 -3.60
N ASP A 429 17.66 -18.23 -3.24
CA ASP A 429 17.71 -19.62 -3.66
C ASP A 429 16.71 -19.86 -4.79
N LEU A 430 17.18 -20.38 -5.90
CA LEU A 430 16.37 -20.64 -7.10
C LEU A 430 15.94 -22.11 -7.22
N PHE A 431 16.61 -23.02 -6.51
CA PHE A 431 16.48 -24.46 -6.75
C PHE A 431 15.98 -25.21 -5.51
N GLY A 432 16.20 -24.69 -4.30
CA GLY A 432 15.58 -25.19 -3.07
C GLY A 432 15.98 -26.60 -2.66
N ARG A 433 17.00 -27.19 -3.28
CA ARG A 433 17.40 -28.59 -3.07
C ARG A 433 18.67 -28.71 -2.23
N GLY A 434 18.60 -29.61 -1.25
CA GLY A 434 19.72 -30.03 -0.42
C GLY A 434 20.06 -29.05 0.69
N GLU A 435 21.12 -29.38 1.42
CA GLU A 435 21.68 -28.55 2.48
C GLU A 435 22.40 -27.33 1.88
N LEU A 436 22.14 -26.17 2.47
CA LEU A 436 22.73 -24.90 2.11
C LEU A 436 23.71 -24.46 3.19
N PHE A 437 24.95 -24.17 2.80
CA PHE A 437 25.93 -23.50 3.65
C PHE A 437 26.14 -22.08 3.11
N LEU A 438 25.84 -21.07 3.92
CA LEU A 438 25.86 -19.67 3.52
C LEU A 438 26.86 -18.90 4.39
N GLY A 439 27.83 -18.28 3.76
CA GLY A 439 28.86 -17.47 4.40
C GLY A 439 28.61 -15.96 4.24
N ALA A 440 28.92 -15.18 5.27
CA ALA A 440 28.93 -13.72 5.22
C ALA A 440 29.99 -13.16 6.18
N GLU A 441 30.48 -11.95 5.88
CA GLU A 441 31.37 -11.18 6.76
C GLU A 441 30.63 -9.92 7.20
N ILE A 442 30.54 -9.69 8.50
CA ILE A 442 29.79 -8.62 9.13
C ILE A 442 30.76 -7.61 9.73
N GLY A 443 30.58 -6.32 9.42
CA GLY A 443 31.33 -5.25 10.07
C GLY A 443 30.79 -4.96 11.47
N LEU A 444 31.69 -4.75 12.43
CA LEU A 444 31.35 -4.43 13.81
C LEU A 444 31.60 -2.94 14.08
N PRO A 445 30.76 -2.28 14.90
CA PRO A 445 30.95 -0.88 15.26
C PRO A 445 32.24 -0.70 16.07
N GLY A 446 33.13 0.19 15.63
CA GLY A 446 34.37 0.51 16.35
C GLY A 446 34.15 1.43 17.56
N ASP A 447 32.98 2.05 17.67
CA ASP A 447 32.59 2.99 18.73
C ASP A 447 32.02 2.31 19.98
N VAL A 448 31.68 1.02 19.93
CA VAL A 448 31.08 0.28 21.03
C VAL A 448 31.75 -1.09 21.18
N ALA A 449 32.16 -1.43 22.40
CA ALA A 449 32.59 -2.79 22.71
C ALA A 449 31.39 -3.74 22.59
N VAL A 450 31.39 -4.57 21.56
CA VAL A 450 30.37 -5.61 21.34
C VAL A 450 30.94 -6.93 21.82
N ASP A 451 30.35 -7.52 22.87
CA ASP A 451 30.71 -8.84 23.39
C ASP A 451 29.98 -9.97 22.64
N HIS A 452 28.81 -9.68 22.06
CA HIS A 452 28.06 -10.61 21.24
C HIS A 452 27.11 -9.91 20.25
N ILE A 453 26.75 -10.64 19.20
CA ILE A 453 25.70 -10.29 18.25
C ILE A 453 24.63 -11.38 18.22
N TRP A 454 23.43 -11.01 17.80
CA TRP A 454 22.32 -11.90 17.52
C TRP A 454 22.09 -11.99 16.02
N ILE A 455 21.97 -13.21 15.50
CA ILE A 455 21.57 -13.48 14.13
C ILE A 455 20.18 -14.11 14.18
N GLU A 456 19.21 -13.46 13.53
CA GLU A 456 17.80 -13.86 13.57
C GLU A 456 17.26 -14.06 12.17
N ALA A 457 16.70 -15.24 11.90
CA ALA A 457 15.97 -15.52 10.68
C ALA A 457 14.66 -14.71 10.66
N ARG A 458 14.45 -13.95 9.59
CA ARG A 458 13.25 -13.14 9.37
C ARG A 458 12.46 -13.67 8.17
N GLN A 459 11.18 -13.32 8.12
CA GLN A 459 10.39 -13.56 6.92
C GLN A 459 10.85 -12.65 5.78
N SER A 460 10.69 -13.12 4.53
CA SER A 460 11.16 -12.41 3.34
C SER A 460 10.06 -11.69 2.56
N GLY A 461 8.82 -11.79 3.05
CA GLY A 461 7.62 -11.22 2.44
C GLY A 461 6.60 -10.80 3.50
N ILE A 462 5.45 -10.32 3.03
CA ILE A 462 4.34 -10.00 3.92
C ILE A 462 3.69 -11.31 4.36
N LEU A 463 3.54 -11.50 5.66
CA LEU A 463 2.77 -12.60 6.26
C LEU A 463 1.71 -12.04 7.22
N VAL A 464 0.45 -12.10 6.80
CA VAL A 464 -0.77 -11.76 7.54
C VAL A 464 -1.34 -13.01 8.23
N PRO A 465 -2.02 -12.90 9.39
CA PRO A 465 -2.68 -14.06 10.01
C PRO A 465 -3.61 -14.82 9.04
N GLY A 466 -3.51 -16.15 8.99
CA GLY A 466 -4.36 -17.03 8.17
C GLY A 466 -3.78 -17.51 6.83
N HIS A 467 -2.47 -17.37 6.61
CA HIS A 467 -1.80 -17.84 5.38
C HIS A 467 -1.84 -19.35 5.14
N SER A 468 -1.75 -19.71 3.85
CA SER A 468 -1.59 -21.11 3.43
C SER A 468 -0.20 -21.67 3.78
N ALA A 469 -0.08 -22.98 3.89
CA ALA A 469 1.21 -23.66 4.14
C ALA A 469 2.27 -23.28 3.08
N ASP A 470 1.84 -23.03 1.84
CA ASP A 470 2.72 -22.63 0.73
C ASP A 470 3.30 -21.23 0.92
N GLU A 471 2.49 -20.28 1.41
CA GLU A 471 2.96 -18.92 1.70
C GLU A 471 3.92 -18.90 2.88
N GLN A 472 3.62 -19.69 3.92
CA GLN A 472 4.53 -19.90 5.03
C GLN A 472 5.85 -20.53 4.56
N ALA A 473 5.80 -21.53 3.67
CA ALA A 473 6.99 -22.15 3.08
C ALA A 473 7.80 -21.20 2.20
N LYS A 474 7.15 -20.24 1.54
CA LYS A 474 7.78 -19.27 0.64
C LYS A 474 8.37 -18.05 1.35
N PHE A 475 7.69 -17.54 2.36
CA PHE A 475 8.05 -16.27 3.01
C PHE A 475 8.47 -16.42 4.47
N GLY A 476 8.03 -17.45 5.18
CA GLY A 476 8.26 -17.61 6.62
C GLY A 476 9.72 -17.82 6.99
N PRO A 477 10.15 -17.40 8.20
CA PRO A 477 11.53 -17.58 8.64
C PRO A 477 11.86 -19.08 8.76
N ARG A 478 13.13 -19.44 8.58
CA ARG A 478 13.58 -20.84 8.59
C ARG A 478 14.61 -21.06 9.69
N PRO A 479 14.47 -22.12 10.50
CA PRO A 479 15.51 -22.51 11.44
C PRO A 479 16.81 -22.79 10.70
N PHE A 480 17.92 -22.37 11.29
CA PHE A 480 19.25 -22.57 10.78
C PHE A 480 20.18 -23.01 11.91
N ARG A 481 21.31 -23.58 11.55
CA ARG A 481 22.42 -23.90 12.44
C ARG A 481 23.53 -22.90 12.18
N LEU A 482 24.08 -22.32 13.22
CA LEU A 482 25.33 -21.59 13.17
C LEU A 482 26.49 -22.59 13.24
N LEU A 483 27.46 -22.43 12.34
CA LEU A 483 28.75 -23.11 12.39
C LEU A 483 29.71 -22.10 13.02
N ALA A 484 30.02 -22.30 14.29
CA ALA A 484 30.86 -21.40 15.05
C ALA A 484 32.33 -21.65 14.72
N SER A 485 33.08 -20.59 14.43
CA SER A 485 34.55 -20.57 14.42
C SER A 485 35.09 -20.26 15.81
#